data_AF-A0A7G3ZA83-F1
#
_entry.id   AF-A0A7G3ZA83-F1
#
_cell.length_a   1.000
_cell.length_b   1.000
_cell.length_c   1.000
_cell.angle_alpha   90.00
_cell.angle_beta   90.00
_cell.angle_gamma   90.00
#
_symmetry.space_group_name_H-M   'P 1'
#
loop_
_entity.id
_entity.type
_entity.pdbx_description
1 polymer ?
#
loop_
_entity_poly.entity_id
_entity_poly.type
_entity_poly.pdbx_seq_one_letter_code
_entity_poly.pdbx_strand_id
1 'polypeptide(L)'
;MEIYVYLIVFAVVLLFVVLLPMVSGIGSFSIDKPVKKSSGSTKESKMKEPFKFKLRKEDNEPENASAFSSARKTGKFQVDPKTGLKRRVIGKFDEDPNNYDYDLDDLLNEDRVEEEKAQVRRLQKFQGSTEKAYEELV
;
A
#
# COMPACT_ATOMS: atom_id res chain seq x y z
N MET A 1 40.62 -22.32 -30.37
CA MET A 1 40.57 -21.90 -28.95
C MET A 1 39.70 -20.66 -28.76
N GLU A 2 39.87 -19.60 -29.57
CA GLU A 2 39.10 -18.35 -29.42
C GLU A 2 37.60 -18.49 -29.72
N ILE A 3 37.22 -19.31 -30.70
CA ILE A 3 35.81 -19.57 -31.03
C ILE A 3 35.06 -20.26 -29.86
N TYR A 4 35.77 -21.09 -29.09
CA TYR A 4 35.19 -21.76 -27.92
C TYR A 4 34.96 -20.77 -26.78
N VAL A 5 35.89 -19.82 -26.57
CA VAL A 5 35.70 -18.72 -25.60
C VAL A 5 34.48 -17.89 -25.99
N TYR A 6 34.33 -17.56 -27.28
CA TYR A 6 33.17 -16.82 -27.77
C TYR A 6 31.85 -17.57 -27.54
N LEU A 7 31.81 -18.88 -27.80
CA LEU A 7 30.66 -19.74 -27.53
C LEU A 7 30.30 -19.80 -26.04
N ILE A 8 31.31 -19.88 -25.16
CA ILE A 8 31.10 -19.90 -23.70
C ILE A 8 30.52 -18.56 -23.23
N VAL A 9 31.10 -17.45 -23.67
CA VAL A 9 30.60 -16.10 -23.32
C VAL A 9 29.18 -15.90 -23.85
N PHE A 10 28.90 -16.33 -25.08
CA PHE A 10 27.57 -16.26 -25.67
C PHE A 10 26.54 -17.08 -24.87
N ALA A 11 26.91 -18.29 -24.41
CA ALA A 11 26.04 -19.12 -23.57
C ALA A 11 25.75 -18.47 -22.21
N VAL A 12 26.75 -17.82 -21.59
CA VAL A 12 26.57 -17.09 -20.33
C VAL A 12 25.63 -15.91 -20.52
N VAL A 13 25.80 -15.12 -21.59
CA VAL A 13 24.90 -13.98 -21.89
C VAL A 13 23.46 -14.47 -22.09
N LEU A 14 23.25 -15.54 -22.85
CA LEU A 14 21.91 -16.12 -23.05
C LEU A 14 21.28 -16.58 -21.73
N LEU A 15 22.07 -17.21 -20.86
CA LEU A 15 21.60 -17.64 -19.54
C LEU A 15 21.11 -16.45 -18.69
N PHE A 16 21.83 -15.33 -18.70
CA PHE A 16 21.38 -14.12 -18.00
C PHE A 16 20.12 -13.51 -18.61
N VAL A 17 19.99 -13.47 -19.93
CA VAL A 17 18.79 -12.95 -20.61
C VAL A 17 17.54 -13.75 -20.23
N VAL A 18 17.66 -15.06 -19.99
CA VAL A 18 16.54 -15.90 -19.56
C VAL A 18 16.28 -15.78 -18.05
N LEU A 19 17.33 -15.72 -17.22
CA LEU A 19 17.18 -15.66 -15.76
C LEU A 19 16.75 -14.28 -15.25
N LEU A 20 17.21 -13.18 -15.86
CA LEU A 20 16.88 -11.82 -15.46
C LEU A 20 15.37 -11.55 -15.37
N PRO A 21 14.54 -11.85 -16.39
CA PRO A 21 13.09 -11.65 -16.29
C PRO A 21 12.44 -12.56 -15.23
N MET A 22 13.01 -13.73 -14.95
CA MET A 22 12.51 -14.65 -13.90
C MET A 22 12.81 -14.12 -12.49
N VAL A 23 14.02 -13.60 -12.25
CA VAL A 23 14.40 -12.98 -10.97
C VAL A 23 13.74 -11.62 -10.79
N SER A 24 13.58 -10.86 -11.88
CA SER A 24 13.00 -9.51 -11.85
C SER A 24 11.49 -9.51 -11.56
N GLY A 25 10.82 -10.66 -11.54
CA GLY A 25 9.41 -10.78 -11.14
C GLY A 25 8.43 -10.10 -12.10
N ILE A 26 8.88 -9.68 -13.30
CA ILE A 26 8.08 -8.95 -14.30
C ILE A 26 6.92 -9.82 -14.87
N GLY A 27 6.94 -11.13 -14.61
CA GLY A 27 5.93 -12.09 -15.07
C GLY A 27 5.19 -12.85 -13.96
N SER A 28 5.17 -12.38 -12.71
CA SER A 28 4.39 -13.05 -11.64
C SER A 28 2.89 -12.82 -11.84
N PHE A 29 2.28 -13.56 -12.77
CA PHE A 29 0.84 -13.68 -12.88
C PHE A 29 0.38 -14.67 -11.81
N SER A 30 -0.08 -14.14 -10.67
CA SER A 30 -0.88 -14.91 -9.73
C SER A 30 -2.15 -15.36 -10.45
N ILE A 31 -2.17 -16.61 -10.89
CA ILE A 31 -3.38 -17.25 -11.39
C ILE A 31 -4.28 -17.49 -10.17
N ASP A 32 -5.13 -16.51 -9.89
CA ASP A 32 -6.23 -16.67 -8.95
C ASP A 32 -7.16 -17.73 -9.54
N LYS A 33 -6.96 -18.99 -9.14
CA LYS A 33 -7.87 -20.08 -9.48
C LYS A 33 -9.24 -19.70 -8.90
N PRO A 34 -10.31 -19.62 -9.72
CA PRO A 34 -11.63 -19.36 -9.19
C PRO A 34 -12.03 -20.53 -8.29
N VAL A 35 -12.20 -20.25 -7.00
CA VAL A 35 -12.71 -21.19 -6.02
C VAL A 35 -14.11 -21.63 -6.48
N LYS A 36 -14.20 -22.83 -7.04
CA LYS A 36 -15.48 -23.52 -7.29
C LYS A 36 -16.20 -23.64 -5.94
N LYS A 37 -17.32 -22.93 -5.79
CA LYS A 37 -18.30 -23.21 -4.74
C LYS A 37 -18.94 -24.57 -5.03
N SER A 38 -18.42 -25.63 -4.42
CA SER A 38 -19.13 -26.89 -4.27
C SER A 38 -19.66 -26.99 -2.85
N SER A 39 -20.98 -27.05 -2.75
CA SER A 39 -21.73 -27.50 -1.59
C SER A 39 -21.23 -28.85 -1.07
N GLY A 40 -21.18 -29.03 0.25
CA GLY A 40 -21.19 -30.35 0.87
C GLY A 40 -20.00 -30.66 1.78
N SER A 41 -20.25 -30.52 3.09
CA SER A 41 -19.77 -31.35 4.21
C SER A 41 -18.28 -31.73 4.34
N THR A 42 -17.69 -31.19 5.41
CA THR A 42 -16.86 -31.91 6.39
C THR A 42 -15.50 -32.46 5.93
N LYS A 43 -14.42 -31.74 6.26
CA LYS A 43 -13.28 -32.28 7.01
C LYS A 43 -12.38 -31.15 7.51
N GLU A 44 -12.05 -31.25 8.79
CA GLU A 44 -11.15 -30.38 9.52
C GLU A 44 -9.82 -30.20 8.77
N SER A 45 -9.49 -28.95 8.46
CA SER A 45 -8.10 -28.54 8.32
C SER A 45 -7.97 -27.21 9.03
N LYS A 46 -6.99 -27.16 9.95
CA LYS A 46 -6.73 -26.06 10.88
C LYS A 46 -6.64 -24.74 10.11
N MET A 47 -7.74 -23.99 10.04
CA MET A 47 -7.75 -22.61 9.62
C MET A 47 -6.86 -21.85 10.59
N LYS A 48 -5.70 -21.40 10.11
CA LYS A 48 -4.98 -20.31 10.77
C LYS A 48 -5.96 -19.16 10.84
N GLU A 49 -6.40 -18.83 12.05
CA GLU A 49 -7.28 -17.70 12.28
C GLU A 49 -6.63 -16.44 11.65
N PRO A 50 -7.38 -15.63 10.88
CA PRO A 50 -6.85 -14.35 10.47
C PRO A 50 -6.54 -13.54 11.73
N PHE A 51 -5.32 -13.02 11.82
CA PHE A 51 -4.86 -12.18 12.94
C PHE A 51 -5.89 -11.08 13.20
N LYS A 52 -6.67 -11.24 14.27
CA LYS A 52 -7.60 -10.23 14.76
C LYS A 52 -6.78 -9.17 15.48
N PHE A 53 -6.44 -8.10 14.77
CA PHE A 53 -5.93 -6.89 15.39
C PHE A 53 -7.03 -6.32 16.31
N LYS A 54 -6.87 -6.51 17.61
CA LYS A 54 -7.66 -5.78 18.62
C LYS A 54 -7.07 -4.38 18.73
N LEU A 55 -7.57 -3.46 17.89
CA LEU A 55 -7.42 -2.04 18.13
C LEU A 55 -8.01 -1.74 19.51
N ARG A 56 -7.19 -1.23 20.43
CA ARG A 56 -7.70 -0.70 21.70
C ARG A 56 -8.67 0.44 21.32
N LYS A 57 -9.96 0.20 21.53
CA LYS A 57 -10.98 1.24 21.53
C LYS A 57 -10.70 2.07 22.79
N GLU A 58 -10.04 3.22 22.63
CA GLU A 58 -10.26 4.30 23.59
C GLU A 58 -11.70 4.77 23.41
N ASP A 59 -12.35 5.00 24.54
CA ASP A 59 -13.79 5.13 24.69
C ASP A 59 -14.37 6.21 23.79
N ASN A 60 -15.28 5.80 22.88
CA ASN A 60 -16.53 6.44 22.44
C ASN A 60 -17.04 5.74 21.14
N GLU A 61 -18.30 5.31 21.16
CA GLU A 61 -19.10 4.53 20.18
C GLU A 61 -19.07 4.89 18.65
N PRO A 62 -19.80 4.16 17.76
CA PRO A 62 -20.12 2.73 17.72
C PRO A 62 -19.70 2.07 16.39
N GLU A 63 -19.92 0.76 16.37
CA GLU A 63 -19.48 -0.24 15.40
C GLU A 63 -20.09 -0.04 14.01
N ASN A 64 -19.23 0.15 12.99
CA ASN A 64 -19.39 -0.28 11.58
C ASN A 64 -18.29 0.35 10.71
N ALA A 65 -17.02 0.05 10.98
CA ALA A 65 -15.91 0.52 10.14
C ALA A 65 -15.44 -0.62 9.23
N SER A 66 -16.10 -0.76 8.08
CA SER A 66 -15.43 -1.31 6.90
C SER A 66 -14.39 -0.28 6.45
N ALA A 67 -13.17 -0.76 6.24
CA ALA A 67 -11.99 0.06 5.99
C ALA A 67 -12.16 0.94 4.74
N PHE A 68 -12.40 2.24 4.95
CA PHE A 68 -12.22 3.27 3.94
C PHE A 68 -10.83 3.87 4.10
N SER A 69 -9.93 3.53 3.18
CA SER A 69 -8.66 4.23 3.00
C SER A 69 -8.92 5.62 2.41
N SER A 70 -8.46 6.64 3.12
CA SER A 70 -8.06 7.96 2.62
C SER A 70 -9.00 8.64 1.60
N ALA A 71 -10.04 9.28 2.11
CA ALA A 71 -10.50 10.56 1.56
C ALA A 71 -10.90 11.42 2.77
N ARG A 72 -10.07 12.42 3.09
CA ARG A 72 -10.37 13.42 4.12
C ARG A 72 -11.69 14.11 3.75
N LYS A 73 -12.58 14.18 4.75
CA LYS A 73 -13.74 15.06 4.97
C LYS A 73 -14.64 15.47 3.79
N THR A 74 -15.95 15.32 4.08
CA THR A 74 -17.10 16.01 3.46
C THR A 74 -17.48 15.61 2.03
N GLY A 75 -17.88 14.36 1.84
CA GLY A 75 -18.68 14.00 0.67
C GLY A 75 -19.28 12.62 0.81
N LYS A 76 -20.54 12.52 1.21
CA LYS A 76 -21.29 11.25 1.16
C LYS A 76 -21.50 10.91 -0.33
N PHE A 77 -20.62 10.13 -0.92
CA PHE A 77 -20.79 9.63 -2.27
C PHE A 77 -22.02 8.73 -2.33
N GLN A 78 -23.03 9.15 -3.07
CA GLN A 78 -24.26 8.38 -3.26
C GLN A 78 -24.05 7.46 -4.47
N VAL A 79 -24.18 6.15 -4.23
CA VAL A 79 -24.12 5.14 -5.28
C VAL A 79 -25.56 4.89 -5.76
N ASP A 80 -25.88 5.27 -6.99
CA ASP A 80 -27.22 5.06 -7.56
C ASP A 80 -27.32 3.66 -8.21
N PRO A 81 -28.14 2.74 -7.66
CA PRO A 81 -28.31 1.40 -8.21
C PRO A 81 -29.12 1.37 -9.52
N LYS A 82 -29.79 2.47 -9.91
CA LYS A 82 -30.67 2.50 -11.10
C LYS A 82 -29.91 2.51 -12.42
N THR A 83 -28.66 2.97 -12.42
CA THR A 83 -27.88 3.13 -13.66
C THR A 83 -27.25 1.84 -14.19
N GLY A 84 -27.51 0.67 -13.56
CA GLY A 84 -27.04 -0.65 -14.00
C GLY A 84 -25.53 -0.88 -13.88
N LEU A 85 -24.72 0.19 -13.86
CA LEU A 85 -23.29 0.18 -13.56
C LEU A 85 -23.11 0.33 -12.05
N LYS A 86 -23.01 -0.82 -11.35
CA LYS A 86 -22.87 -0.97 -9.88
C LYS A 86 -21.76 -0.17 -9.18
N ARG A 87 -21.01 0.70 -9.86
CA ARG A 87 -19.78 1.31 -9.35
C ARG A 87 -19.49 2.74 -9.82
N ARG A 88 -20.39 3.42 -10.53
CA ARG A 88 -20.13 4.84 -10.85
C ARG A 88 -20.40 5.68 -9.60
N VAL A 89 -19.33 6.16 -8.97
CA VAL A 89 -19.39 7.24 -7.99
C VAL A 89 -19.82 8.49 -8.74
N ILE A 90 -21.06 8.91 -8.57
CA ILE A 90 -21.55 10.17 -9.13
C ILE A 90 -21.02 11.26 -8.18
N GLY A 91 -19.95 11.93 -8.59
CA GLY A 91 -19.52 13.16 -7.94
C GLY A 91 -20.67 14.17 -8.02
N LYS A 92 -21.08 14.72 -6.88
CA LYS A 92 -22.00 15.86 -6.88
C LYS A 92 -21.22 17.02 -7.48
N PHE A 93 -21.75 17.60 -8.55
CA PHE A 93 -21.23 18.85 -9.07
C PHE A 93 -21.44 19.90 -8.00
N ASP A 94 -20.35 20.52 -7.55
CA ASP A 94 -20.41 21.65 -6.63
C ASP A 94 -20.42 22.92 -7.48
N GLU A 95 -21.43 23.76 -7.28
CA GLU A 95 -21.66 24.97 -8.07
C GLU A 95 -20.83 26.14 -7.53
N ASP A 96 -20.37 26.05 -6.27
CA ASP A 96 -19.57 27.10 -5.64
C ASP A 96 -18.10 27.03 -6.09
N PRO A 97 -17.61 28.02 -6.87
CA PRO A 97 -16.23 28.02 -7.38
C PRO A 97 -15.19 28.18 -6.26
N ASN A 98 -15.60 28.76 -5.13
CA ASN A 98 -14.73 29.01 -3.98
C ASN A 98 -14.36 27.72 -3.22
N ASN A 99 -15.11 26.63 -3.39
CA ASN A 99 -14.76 25.35 -2.75
C ASN A 99 -13.46 24.73 -3.32
N TYR A 100 -12.99 25.25 -4.45
CA TYR A 100 -11.73 24.87 -5.08
C TYR A 100 -10.65 25.95 -4.94
N ASP A 101 -10.94 27.06 -4.27
CA ASP A 101 -9.99 28.14 -4.01
C ASP A 101 -9.24 27.82 -2.71
N TYR A 102 -8.14 27.09 -2.84
CA TYR A 102 -7.28 26.78 -1.71
C TYR A 102 -6.37 27.96 -1.40
N ASP A 103 -6.37 28.40 -0.15
CA ASP A 103 -5.44 29.43 0.32
C ASP A 103 -4.00 28.90 0.22
N LEU A 104 -3.21 29.52 -0.65
CA LEU A 104 -1.80 29.15 -0.89
C LEU A 104 -0.98 29.22 0.39
N ASP A 105 -1.29 30.18 1.26
CA ASP A 105 -0.63 30.36 2.55
C ASP A 105 -0.89 29.18 3.49
N ASP A 106 -2.12 28.67 3.52
CA ASP A 106 -2.48 27.48 4.32
C ASP A 106 -1.75 26.24 3.82
N LEU A 107 -1.64 26.08 2.50
CA LEU A 107 -0.93 24.97 1.88
C LEU A 107 0.58 25.01 2.18
N LEU A 108 1.19 26.19 2.03
CA LEU A 108 2.60 26.43 2.36
C LEU A 108 2.89 26.20 3.85
N ASN A 109 1.96 26.54 4.72
CA ASN A 109 2.10 26.31 6.16
C ASN A 109 1.97 24.83 6.53
N GLU A 110 1.06 24.08 5.91
CA GLU A 110 0.97 22.61 6.09
C GLU A 110 2.29 21.95 5.68
N ASP A 111 2.85 22.34 4.52
CA ASP A 111 4.11 21.80 3.99
C ASP A 111 5.30 22.10 4.93
N ARG A 112 5.46 23.36 5.38
CA ARG A 112 6.54 23.74 6.31
C ARG A 112 6.50 22.94 7.60
N VAL A 113 5.31 22.80 8.18
CA VAL A 113 5.13 22.05 9.43
C VAL A 113 5.44 20.57 9.24
N GLU A 114 5.11 19.99 8.09
CA GLU A 114 5.44 18.61 7.79
C GLU A 114 6.96 18.40 7.60
N GLU A 115 7.63 19.31 6.91
CA GLU A 115 9.09 19.29 6.74
C GLU A 115 9.84 19.41 8.07
N GLU A 116 9.44 20.35 8.94
CA GLU A 116 10.04 20.51 10.26
C GLU A 116 9.90 19.23 11.11
N LYS A 117 8.71 18.64 11.12
CA LYS A 117 8.47 17.35 11.81
C LYS A 117 9.32 16.23 11.23
N ALA A 118 9.50 16.19 9.91
CA ALA A 118 10.36 15.19 9.27
C ALA A 118 11.84 15.38 9.64
N GLN A 119 12.33 16.62 9.71
CA GLN A 119 13.68 16.95 10.13
C GLN A 119 13.93 16.57 11.60
N VAL A 120 13.01 16.91 12.51
CA VAL A 120 13.09 16.53 13.92
C VAL A 120 13.12 15.00 14.07
N ARG A 121 12.27 14.28 13.35
CA ARG A 121 12.28 12.80 13.34
C ARG A 121 13.59 12.22 12.83
N ARG A 122 14.23 12.84 11.82
CA ARG A 122 15.56 12.42 11.35
C ARG A 122 16.60 12.63 12.44
N LEU A 123 16.63 13.81 13.06
CA LEU A 123 17.59 14.13 14.12
C LEU A 123 17.46 13.18 15.32
N GLN A 124 16.24 12.89 15.76
CA GLN A 124 15.98 11.95 16.84
C GLN A 124 16.48 10.52 16.52
N LYS A 125 16.33 10.06 15.28
CA LYS A 125 16.86 8.76 14.86
C LYS A 125 18.38 8.70 14.92
N PHE A 126 19.06 9.79 14.53
CA PHE A 126 20.52 9.86 14.60
C PHE A 126 21.02 9.91 16.05
N GLN A 127 20.40 10.72 16.92
CA GLN A 127 20.73 10.77 18.35
C GLN A 127 20.52 9.42 19.05
N GLY A 128 19.39 8.77 18.82
CA GLY A 128 19.13 7.43 19.37
C GLY A 128 20.06 6.34 18.82
N SER A 129 20.63 6.53 17.62
CA SER A 129 21.62 5.60 17.08
C SER A 129 23.01 5.78 17.71
N THR A 130 23.40 7.02 18.04
CA THR A 130 24.67 7.29 18.73
C THR A 130 24.64 6.78 20.16
N GLU A 131 23.54 6.97 20.89
CA GLU A 131 23.39 6.47 22.26
C GLU A 131 23.46 4.94 22.31
N LYS A 132 22.77 4.24 21.40
CA LYS A 132 22.86 2.77 21.28
C LYS A 132 24.28 2.28 20.99
N ALA A 133 25.02 2.98 20.13
CA ALA A 133 26.39 2.62 19.82
C ALA A 133 27.33 2.81 21.02
N TYR A 134 27.07 3.82 21.88
CA TYR A 134 27.81 3.99 23.13
C TYR A 134 27.43 2.93 24.18
N GLU A 135 26.16 2.57 24.30
CA GLU A 135 25.69 1.50 25.20
C GLU A 135 26.23 0.11 24.81
N GLU A 136 26.44 -0.17 23.52
CA GLU A 136 27.02 -1.44 23.06
C GLU A 136 28.53 -1.56 23.32
N LEU A 137 29.21 -0.42 23.53
CA LEU A 137 30.67 -0.36 23.68
C LEU A 137 31.14 -0.37 25.15
N VAL A 138 30.23 -0.18 26.11
CA VAL A 138 30.46 -0.21 27.57
C VAL A 138 30.04 -1.55 28.15
#